data_AF-A0A832M9A0-F1
#
_entry.id   AF-A0A832M9A0-F1
#
_cell.length_a   1.000
_cell.length_b   1.000
_cell.length_c   1.000
_cell.angle_alpha   90.00
_cell.angle_beta   90.00
_cell.angle_gamma   90.00
#
_symmetry.space_group_name_H-M   'P 1'
#
loop_
_entity.id
_entity.type
_entity.pdbx_description
1 polymer ?
#
loop_
_entity_poly.entity_id
_entity_poly.type
_entity_poly.pdbx_seq_one_letter_code
_entity_poly.pdbx_strand_id
1 'polypeptide(L)'
;MRNERRQHGAFTLIEMLVVIAIIIILLGTVIAIGTNVRASSAARQTKVILKAMETALEGYRTSNNGVEPASIAALLQSPEGKRVLSGLPSGTISGTTVFDGFGNQISYFRTGDTITGTVTAQRTFFRSPGPDGTANSADDMFSYDQ
;
A
#
# COMPACT_ATOMS: atom_id res chain seq x y z
N MET A 1 -15.85 28.24 -66.11
CA MET A 1 -15.87 27.84 -64.69
C MET A 1 -14.92 26.66 -64.54
N ARG A 2 -13.73 26.91 -63.97
CA ARG A 2 -12.59 25.97 -63.99
C ARG A 2 -12.71 25.08 -62.75
N ASN A 3 -13.11 23.83 -62.97
CA ASN A 3 -13.42 22.89 -61.89
C ASN A 3 -12.11 22.31 -61.35
N GLU A 4 -11.63 22.85 -60.22
CA GLU A 4 -10.48 22.32 -59.50
C GLU A 4 -10.86 20.97 -58.89
N ARG A 5 -10.43 19.88 -59.55
CA ARG A 5 -10.55 18.54 -59.00
C ARG A 5 -9.64 18.45 -57.78
N ARG A 6 -10.23 18.62 -56.59
CA ARG A 6 -9.58 18.33 -55.31
C ARG A 6 -9.15 16.87 -55.34
N GLN A 7 -7.85 16.63 -55.50
CA GLN A 7 -7.27 15.31 -55.33
C GLN A 7 -7.36 14.96 -53.86
N HIS A 8 -8.38 14.19 -53.51
CA HIS A 8 -8.46 13.57 -52.20
C HIS A 8 -7.47 12.40 -52.21
N GLY A 9 -6.35 12.56 -51.52
CA GLY A 9 -5.36 11.49 -51.36
C GLY A 9 -6.00 10.28 -50.68
N ALA A 10 -5.97 9.13 -51.36
CA ALA A 10 -6.38 7.87 -50.76
C ALA A 10 -5.24 7.34 -49.88
N PHE A 11 -5.53 7.02 -48.63
CA PHE A 11 -4.56 6.44 -47.70
C PHE A 11 -4.05 5.09 -48.19
N THR A 12 -2.75 4.84 -48.02
CA THR A 12 -2.13 3.58 -48.40
C THR A 12 -2.28 2.53 -47.30
N LEU A 13 -2.38 1.25 -47.68
CA LEU A 13 -2.45 0.14 -46.70
C LEU A 13 -1.23 0.11 -45.77
N ILE A 14 -0.06 0.52 -46.27
CA ILE A 14 1.17 0.56 -45.49
C ILE A 14 1.12 1.64 -44.39
N GLU A 15 0.50 2.79 -44.65
CA GLU A 15 0.29 3.83 -43.61
C GLU A 15 -0.59 3.31 -42.48
N MET A 16 -1.69 2.62 -42.82
CA MET A 16 -2.54 2.03 -41.80
C MET A 16 -1.83 0.90 -41.03
N LEU A 17 -1.00 0.09 -41.71
CA LEU A 17 -0.24 -0.98 -41.07
C LEU A 17 0.79 -0.44 -40.07
N VAL A 18 1.54 0.59 -40.43
CA VAL A 18 2.52 1.23 -39.53
C VAL A 18 1.83 1.87 -38.34
N VAL A 19 0.68 2.54 -38.55
CA VAL A 19 -0.09 3.15 -37.45
C VAL A 19 -0.59 2.10 -36.47
N ILE A 20 -1.16 1.00 -36.95
CA ILE A 20 -1.64 -0.08 -36.08
C ILE A 20 -0.47 -0.72 -35.32
N ALA A 21 0.68 -0.93 -35.98
CA ALA A 21 1.88 -1.44 -35.33
C ALA A 21 2.35 -0.53 -34.17
N ILE A 22 2.36 0.79 -34.37
CA ILE A 22 2.72 1.75 -33.33
C ILE A 22 1.71 1.73 -32.18
N ILE A 23 0.40 1.67 -32.48
CA ILE A 23 -0.66 1.61 -31.44
C ILE A 23 -0.49 0.36 -30.57
N ILE A 24 -0.21 -0.80 -31.16
CA ILE A 24 0.00 -2.06 -30.41
C ILE A 24 1.20 -1.93 -29.45
N ILE A 25 2.32 -1.35 -29.91
CA ILE A 25 3.52 -1.13 -29.08
C ILE A 25 3.21 -0.18 -27.91
N LEU A 26 2.51 0.93 -28.18
CA LEU A 26 2.15 1.91 -27.16
C LEU A 26 1.20 1.30 -26.12
N LEU A 27 0.14 0.62 -26.55
CA LEU A 27 -0.82 -0.04 -25.65
C LEU A 27 -0.15 -1.13 -24.79
N GLY A 28 0.72 -1.95 -25.39
CA GLY A 28 1.48 -2.97 -24.66
C GLY A 28 2.38 -2.39 -23.58
N THR A 29 3.05 -1.26 -23.85
CA THR A 29 3.97 -0.62 -22.90
C THR A 29 3.23 0.02 -21.71
N VAL A 30 2.07 0.64 -21.95
CA VAL A 30 1.28 1.31 -20.89
C VAL A 30 0.80 0.32 -19.82
N ILE A 31 0.41 -0.90 -20.21
CA ILE A 31 -0.10 -1.91 -19.26
C ILE A 31 1.02 -2.42 -18.34
N ALA A 32 2.21 -2.68 -18.90
CA ALA A 32 3.34 -3.25 -18.15
C ALA A 32 3.91 -2.33 -17.06
N ILE A 33 3.84 -1.00 -17.25
CA ILE A 33 4.33 -0.03 -16.26
C ILE A 33 3.34 0.14 -15.11
N GLY A 34 2.03 0.05 -15.40
CA GLY A 34 0.97 0.33 -14.43
C GLY A 34 0.96 -0.58 -13.20
N THR A 35 1.34 -1.84 -13.33
CA THR A 35 1.31 -2.82 -12.22
C THR A 35 2.49 -2.64 -11.26
N ASN A 36 3.70 -2.45 -11.80
CA ASN A 36 4.92 -2.26 -11.01
C ASN A 36 4.89 -0.97 -10.18
N VAL A 37 4.36 0.11 -10.76
CA VAL A 37 4.22 1.40 -10.05
C VAL A 37 3.23 1.29 -8.88
N ARG A 38 2.13 0.57 -9.06
CA ARG A 38 1.14 0.34 -7.99
C ARG A 38 1.73 -0.44 -6.83
N ALA A 39 2.44 -1.54 -7.10
CA ALA A 39 3.08 -2.35 -6.06
C ALA A 39 4.14 -1.53 -5.28
N SER A 40 4.97 -0.76 -5.97
CA SER A 40 5.94 0.12 -5.30
C SER A 40 5.27 1.21 -4.48
N SER A 41 4.16 1.78 -4.96
CA SER A 41 3.40 2.79 -4.21
C SER A 41 2.77 2.20 -2.95
N ALA A 42 2.16 1.01 -3.07
CA ALA A 42 1.57 0.27 -1.96
C ALA A 42 2.61 -0.08 -0.90
N ALA A 43 3.81 -0.55 -1.30
CA ALA A 43 4.91 -0.81 -0.37
C ALA A 43 5.31 0.47 0.38
N ARG A 44 5.50 1.60 -0.32
CA ARG A 44 5.84 2.89 0.32
C ARG A 44 4.76 3.36 1.27
N GLN A 45 3.49 3.26 0.87
CA GLN A 45 2.35 3.61 1.71
C GLN A 45 2.31 2.75 2.97
N THR A 46 2.54 1.44 2.85
CA THR A 46 2.62 0.51 3.98
C THR A 46 3.69 0.94 4.99
N LYS A 47 4.89 1.34 4.52
CA LYS A 47 5.95 1.86 5.39
C LYS A 47 5.52 3.11 6.17
N VAL A 48 4.85 4.04 5.50
CA VAL A 48 4.31 5.25 6.13
C VAL A 48 3.27 4.91 7.19
N ILE A 49 2.35 3.98 6.89
CA ILE A 49 1.32 3.51 7.82
C ILE A 49 1.97 2.86 9.04
N LEU A 50 2.89 1.92 8.85
CA LEU A 50 3.62 1.25 9.94
C LEU A 50 4.36 2.26 10.81
N LYS A 51 5.01 3.27 10.20
CA LYS A 51 5.69 4.33 10.95
C LYS A 51 4.73 5.21 11.76
N ALA A 52 3.57 5.53 11.19
CA ALA A 52 2.53 6.28 11.89
C ALA A 52 1.96 5.47 13.07
N MET A 53 1.76 4.17 12.90
CA MET A 53 1.35 3.27 13.98
C MET A 53 2.40 3.16 15.08
N GLU A 54 3.68 3.06 14.74
CA GLU A 54 4.77 3.07 15.70
C GLU A 54 4.83 4.39 16.48
N THR A 55 4.66 5.52 15.80
CA THR A 55 4.62 6.86 16.43
C THR A 55 3.42 6.99 17.37
N ALA A 56 2.25 6.48 16.96
CA ALA A 56 1.07 6.44 17.80
C ALA A 56 1.28 5.56 19.04
N LEU A 57 1.90 4.39 18.87
CA LEU A 57 2.23 3.46 19.95
C LEU A 57 3.17 4.11 20.96
N GLU A 58 4.22 4.79 20.51
CA GLU A 58 5.16 5.46 21.40
C GLU A 58 4.52 6.62 22.16
N GLY A 59 3.65 7.39 21.48
CA GLY A 59 2.83 8.40 22.13
C GLY A 59 1.93 7.80 23.21
N TYR A 60 1.25 6.69 22.91
CA TYR A 60 0.42 5.97 23.87
C TYR A 60 1.24 5.53 25.09
N ARG A 61 2.41 4.93 24.89
CA ARG A 61 3.29 4.47 25.97
C ARG A 61 3.73 5.64 26.84
N THR A 62 4.08 6.78 26.24
CA THR A 62 4.46 8.00 26.97
C THR A 62 3.32 8.49 27.87
N SER A 63 2.09 8.52 27.37
CA SER A 63 0.91 8.97 28.13
C SER A 63 0.42 7.95 29.17
N ASN A 64 0.76 6.66 29.02
CA ASN A 64 0.25 5.57 29.85
C ASN A 64 1.37 4.87 30.66
N ASN A 65 2.40 5.60 31.09
CA ASN A 65 3.49 5.10 31.95
C ASN A 65 4.18 3.84 31.41
N GLY A 66 4.41 3.78 30.10
CA GLY A 66 5.04 2.66 29.41
C GLY A 66 4.13 1.47 29.12
N VAL A 67 2.85 1.52 29.54
CA VAL A 67 1.86 0.48 29.25
C VAL A 67 1.51 0.51 27.76
N GLU A 68 1.47 -0.67 27.16
CA GLU A 68 1.13 -0.86 25.76
C GLU A 68 -0.38 -1.05 25.59
N PRO A 69 -0.95 -0.59 24.46
CA PRO A 69 -2.36 -0.78 24.19
C PRO A 69 -2.67 -2.27 24.07
N ALA A 70 -3.82 -2.70 24.60
CA ALA A 70 -4.23 -4.11 24.55
C ALA A 70 -4.56 -4.60 23.14
N SER A 71 -4.88 -3.69 22.22
CA SER A 71 -5.23 -3.99 20.83
C SER A 71 -5.08 -2.76 19.94
N ILE A 72 -5.14 -2.97 18.62
CA ILE A 72 -5.23 -1.87 17.63
C ILE A 72 -6.43 -0.97 17.92
N ALA A 73 -7.55 -1.53 18.36
CA ALA A 73 -8.74 -0.74 18.72
C ALA A 73 -8.44 0.25 19.86
N ALA A 74 -7.74 -0.22 20.91
CA ALA A 74 -7.35 0.62 22.03
C ALA A 74 -6.40 1.75 21.59
N LEU A 75 -5.49 1.45 20.66
CA LEU A 75 -4.61 2.47 20.07
C LEU A 75 -5.40 3.48 19.25
N LEU A 76 -6.33 3.04 18.37
CA LEU A 76 -7.16 3.92 17.54
C LEU A 76 -8.08 4.83 18.35
N GLN A 77 -8.56 4.36 19.50
CA GLN A 77 -9.43 5.12 20.41
C GLN A 77 -8.65 6.08 21.32
N SER A 78 -7.33 5.90 21.46
CA SER A 78 -6.50 6.79 22.26
C SER A 78 -6.37 8.18 21.65
N PRO A 79 -6.21 9.25 22.46
CA PRO A 79 -5.96 10.60 21.95
C PRO A 79 -4.72 10.66 21.05
N GLU A 80 -3.65 9.97 21.40
CA GLU A 80 -2.38 9.94 20.69
C GLU A 80 -2.53 9.23 19.35
N GLY A 81 -3.16 8.05 19.34
CA GLY A 81 -3.44 7.31 18.13
C GLY A 81 -4.36 8.08 17.19
N LYS A 82 -5.42 8.71 17.71
CA LYS A 82 -6.31 9.54 16.88
C LYS A 82 -5.56 10.70 16.23
N ARG A 83 -4.66 11.37 16.95
CA ARG A 83 -3.89 12.51 16.42
C ARG A 83 -2.96 12.13 15.27
N VAL A 84 -2.30 10.98 15.36
CA VAL A 84 -1.34 10.54 14.36
C VAL A 84 -2.04 9.83 13.19
N LEU A 85 -2.97 8.94 13.50
CA LEU A 85 -3.58 8.05 12.52
C LEU A 85 -4.72 8.71 11.72
N SER A 86 -5.26 9.85 12.17
CA SER A 86 -6.24 10.62 11.38
C SER A 86 -5.65 11.24 10.10
N GLY A 87 -4.33 11.37 10.01
CA GLY A 87 -3.63 11.87 8.82
C GLY A 87 -3.40 10.81 7.74
N LEU A 88 -3.76 9.55 7.99
CA LEU A 88 -3.57 8.48 7.03
C LEU A 88 -4.59 8.56 5.88
N PRO A 89 -4.25 8.06 4.68
CA PRO A 89 -5.16 8.07 3.53
C PRO A 89 -6.50 7.40 3.84
N SER A 90 -7.58 7.90 3.26
CA SER A 90 -8.91 7.28 3.36
C SER A 90 -8.88 5.81 2.97
N GLY A 91 -9.59 4.97 3.72
CA GLY A 91 -9.61 3.51 3.52
C GLY A 91 -8.51 2.75 4.27
N THR A 92 -7.51 3.45 4.83
CA THR A 92 -6.48 2.82 5.68
C THR A 92 -7.06 2.26 6.98
N ILE A 93 -8.13 2.87 7.50
CA ILE A 93 -8.77 2.45 8.75
C ILE A 93 -10.24 2.18 8.46
N SER A 94 -10.72 0.99 8.83
CA SER A 94 -12.14 0.65 8.82
C SER A 94 -12.53 0.03 10.15
N GLY A 95 -13.38 0.72 10.90
CA GLY A 95 -13.73 0.32 12.27
C GLY A 95 -12.50 0.28 13.17
N THR A 96 -12.12 -0.93 13.61
CA THR A 96 -10.95 -1.18 14.47
C THR A 96 -9.77 -1.81 13.74
N THR A 97 -9.86 -1.94 12.42
CA THR A 97 -8.85 -2.58 11.58
C THR A 97 -8.06 -1.53 10.81
N VAL A 98 -6.75 -1.73 10.73
CA VAL A 98 -5.85 -0.93 9.89
C VAL A 98 -5.38 -1.80 8.72
N PHE A 99 -5.42 -1.25 7.52
CA PHE A 99 -4.99 -1.90 6.29
C PHE A 99 -3.66 -1.32 5.81
N ASP A 100 -2.85 -2.16 5.19
CA ASP A 100 -1.63 -1.74 4.49
C ASP A 100 -1.96 -1.11 3.13
N GLY A 101 -0.94 -0.74 2.36
CA GLY A 101 -1.13 -0.19 1.01
C GLY A 101 -1.58 -1.21 -0.04
N PHE A 102 -1.53 -2.51 0.28
CA PHE A 102 -1.99 -3.61 -0.58
C PHE A 102 -3.44 -4.01 -0.28
N GLY A 103 -4.02 -3.51 0.82
CA GLY A 103 -5.38 -3.84 1.27
C GLY A 103 -5.43 -4.99 2.27
N ASN A 104 -4.29 -5.45 2.78
CA ASN A 104 -4.22 -6.50 3.79
C ASN A 104 -4.24 -5.92 5.20
N GLN A 105 -4.79 -6.66 6.15
CA GLN A 105 -4.87 -6.22 7.55
C GLN A 105 -3.48 -6.23 8.22
N ILE A 106 -3.14 -5.13 8.89
CA ILE A 106 -1.98 -5.05 9.76
C ILE A 106 -2.28 -5.76 11.08
N SER A 107 -1.37 -6.64 11.47
CA SER A 107 -1.38 -7.37 12.75
C SER A 107 -0.57 -6.61 13.80
N TYR A 108 -0.99 -6.70 15.06
CA TYR A 108 -0.31 -6.12 16.21
C TYR A 108 0.10 -7.25 17.17
N PHE A 109 1.37 -7.25 17.55
CA PHE A 109 1.92 -8.19 18.51
C PHE A 109 2.56 -7.42 19.64
N ARG A 110 2.24 -7.79 20.88
CA ARG A 110 2.94 -7.32 22.06
C ARG A 110 4.08 -8.26 22.41
N THR A 111 5.03 -7.73 23.17
CA THR A 111 6.07 -8.53 23.79
C THR A 111 5.44 -9.68 24.59
N GLY A 112 5.82 -10.91 24.29
CA GLY A 112 5.24 -12.10 24.92
C GLY A 112 4.07 -12.73 24.15
N ASP A 113 3.49 -12.06 23.14
CA ASP A 113 2.43 -12.65 22.31
C ASP A 113 3.00 -13.76 21.41
N THR A 114 2.21 -14.81 21.19
CA THR A 114 2.58 -15.90 20.28
C THR A 114 2.33 -15.48 18.84
N ILE A 115 3.37 -15.52 18.00
CA ILE A 115 3.30 -15.18 16.57
C ILE A 115 2.86 -16.40 15.77
N THR A 116 3.52 -17.55 15.97
CA THR A 116 3.20 -18.82 15.30
C THR A 116 3.71 -20.00 16.13
N GLY A 117 2.80 -20.89 16.54
CA GLY A 117 3.15 -22.07 17.33
C GLY A 117 3.86 -21.72 18.64
N THR A 118 5.17 -21.96 18.71
CA THR A 118 6.01 -21.68 19.89
C THR A 118 6.81 -20.36 19.76
N VAL A 119 6.74 -19.68 18.62
CA VAL A 119 7.46 -18.42 18.41
C VAL A 119 6.74 -17.29 19.14
N THR A 120 7.45 -16.66 20.08
CA THR A 120 6.97 -15.52 20.86
C THR A 120 7.62 -14.22 20.41
N ALA A 121 6.81 -13.16 20.32
CA ALA A 121 7.26 -11.81 20.04
C ALA A 121 8.21 -11.30 21.12
N GLN A 122 9.45 -11.00 20.72
CA GLN A 122 10.50 -10.48 21.62
C GLN A 122 10.37 -8.97 21.88
N ARG A 123 9.49 -8.31 21.13
CA ARG A 123 9.17 -6.89 21.24
C ARG A 123 7.74 -6.68 20.77
N THR A 124 7.24 -5.48 21.02
CA THR A 124 5.96 -5.04 20.49
C THR A 124 6.15 -4.42 19.11
N PHE A 125 5.36 -4.83 18.13
CA PHE A 125 5.49 -4.38 16.75
C PHE A 125 4.20 -4.55 15.95
N PHE A 126 4.16 -3.89 14.80
CA PHE A 126 3.14 -4.09 13.77
C PHE A 126 3.71 -4.88 12.60
N ARG A 127 2.91 -5.78 12.05
CA ARG A 127 3.25 -6.60 10.88
C ARG A 127 2.22 -6.41 9.77
N SER A 128 2.72 -6.13 8.58
CA SER A 128 1.98 -6.16 7.33
C SER A 128 2.33 -7.45 6.57
N PRO A 129 1.35 -8.22 6.06
CA PRO A 129 1.61 -9.38 5.20
C PRO A 129 2.32 -9.04 3.89
N GLY A 130 2.21 -7.79 3.43
CA GLY A 130 2.89 -7.35 2.22
C GLY A 130 2.15 -7.75 0.93
N PRO A 131 2.83 -7.69 -0.22
CA PRO A 131 2.23 -7.94 -1.54
C PRO A 131 1.44 -9.25 -1.69
N ASP A 132 1.89 -10.34 -1.07
CA ASP A 132 1.27 -11.67 -1.23
C ASP A 132 0.05 -11.90 -0.32
N GLY A 133 -0.16 -11.01 0.67
CA GLY A 133 -1.26 -11.08 1.63
C GLY A 133 -1.15 -12.23 2.65
N THR A 134 -0.05 -12.98 2.64
CA THR A 134 0.15 -14.18 3.44
C THR A 134 1.08 -13.87 4.61
N ALA A 135 0.55 -13.89 5.82
CA ALA A 135 1.38 -13.66 7.01
C ALA A 135 2.45 -14.76 7.20
N ASN A 136 3.60 -14.37 7.74
CA ASN A 136 4.78 -15.21 7.95
C ASN A 136 5.46 -15.62 6.63
N SER A 137 5.38 -14.77 5.61
CA SER A 137 6.08 -14.91 4.34
C SER A 137 7.39 -14.10 4.35
N ALA A 138 8.15 -14.19 3.26
CA ALA A 138 9.41 -13.43 3.09
C ALA A 138 9.20 -11.94 2.76
N ASP A 139 8.00 -11.55 2.34
CA ASP A 139 7.62 -10.17 1.99
C ASP A 139 6.85 -9.45 3.11
N ASP A 140 6.68 -10.11 4.26
CA ASP A 140 6.21 -9.47 5.49
C ASP A 140 7.02 -8.19 5.78
N MET A 141 6.31 -7.11 6.11
CA MET A 141 6.92 -5.84 6.49
C MET A 141 6.65 -5.55 7.96
N PHE A 142 7.70 -5.24 8.71
CA PHE A 142 7.61 -5.00 10.14
C PHE A 142 7.82 -3.51 10.48
N SER A 143 7.17 -3.03 11.54
CA SER A 143 7.30 -1.62 11.96
C SER A 143 8.71 -1.23 12.41
N TYR A 144 9.52 -2.20 12.85
CA TYR A 144 10.90 -1.99 13.29
C TYR A 144 11.93 -2.00 12.16
N ASP A 145 11.56 -2.34 10.93
CA ASP A 145 12.47 -2.40 9.77
C ASP A 145 12.59 -1.06 9.01
N GLN A 146 12.01 0.03 9.54
CA GLN A 146 11.86 1.33 8.86
C GLN A 146 12.79 2.42 9.40
#